data_AF-I3YRE1-F1
#
_entry.id   AF-I3YRE1-F1
#
_cell.length_a   1.000
_cell.length_b   1.000
_cell.length_c   1.000
_cell.angle_alpha   90.00
_cell.angle_beta   90.00
_cell.angle_gamma   90.00
#
_symmetry.space_group_name_H-M   'P 1'
#
loop_
_entity.id
_entity.type
_entity.pdbx_description
1 polymer ?
#
loop_
_entity_poly.entity_id
_entity_poly.type
_entity_poly.pdbx_seq_one_letter_code
_entity_poly.pdbx_strand_id
1 'polypeptide(L)' 'MKIQNIAFPVIAMLVSISVLAQKPTEVPKPSDKPIDLNNPADIIIYIVLPLCAVLFFIVYKKQRNKKS' A
#
# COMPACT_ATOMS: atom_id res chain seq x y z
N MET A 1 4.44 -14.92 -46.01
CA MET A 1 3.40 -14.26 -45.20
C MET A 1 3.69 -12.76 -45.21
N LYS A 2 2.75 -11.90 -45.63
CA LYS A 2 3.01 -10.45 -45.75
C LYS A 2 3.11 -9.84 -44.34
N ILE A 3 4.12 -9.00 -44.11
CA ILE A 3 4.40 -8.40 -42.79
C ILE A 3 3.21 -7.55 -42.26
N GLN A 4 2.41 -7.02 -43.19
CA GLN A 4 1.17 -6.28 -42.91
C GLN A 4 0.14 -7.11 -42.14
N ASN A 5 0.13 -8.43 -42.31
CA ASN A 5 -0.83 -9.33 -41.65
C ASN A 5 -0.45 -9.63 -40.19
N ILE A 6 0.79 -9.31 -39.78
CA ILE A 6 1.31 -9.50 -38.41
C ILE A 6 1.32 -8.18 -37.64
N ALA A 7 1.59 -7.06 -38.32
CA ALA A 7 1.66 -5.74 -37.69
C ALA A 7 0.34 -5.32 -37.03
N PHE A 8 -0.79 -5.56 -37.71
CA PHE A 8 -2.12 -5.19 -37.21
C PHE A 8 -2.51 -5.87 -35.88
N PRO A 9 -2.43 -7.21 -35.73
CA PRO A 9 -2.77 -7.87 -34.47
C PRO A 9 -1.80 -7.52 -33.34
N VAL A 10 -0.52 -7.30 -33.62
CA VAL A 10 0.47 -6.90 -32.61
C VAL A 10 0.17 -5.51 -32.06
N ILE A 11 -0.19 -4.56 -32.93
CA ILE A 11 -0.59 -3.21 -32.50
C ILE A 11 -1.88 -3.28 -31.67
N ALA A 12 -2.87 -4.04 -32.10
CA ALA A 12 -4.12 -4.22 -31.36
C ALA A 12 -3.90 -4.84 -29.97
N MET A 13 -2.99 -5.82 -29.86
CA MET A 13 -2.60 -6.43 -28.60
C MET A 13 -1.91 -5.43 -27.66
N LEU A 14 -1.00 -4.59 -28.16
CA LEU A 14 -0.29 -3.58 -27.36
C LEU A 14 -1.23 -2.47 -26.84
N VAL A 15 -2.20 -2.04 -27.66
CA VAL A 15 -3.20 -1.04 -27.25
C VAL A 15 -4.10 -1.60 -26.15
N SER A 16 -4.48 -2.87 -26.23
CA SER A 16 -5.37 -3.51 -25.25
C SER A 16 -4.77 -3.60 -23.85
N ILE A 17 -3.45 -3.79 -23.73
CA ILE A 17 -2.74 -3.84 -22.43
C ILE A 17 -2.76 -2.48 -21.74
N SER A 18 -2.70 -1.39 -22.52
CA SER A 18 -2.67 -0.02 -21.98
C SER A 18 -4.00 0.41 -21.37
N VAL A 19 -5.13 -0.10 -21.89
CA VAL A 19 -6.49 0.22 -21.40
C VAL A 19 -6.77 -0.47 -20.06
N LEU A 20 -6.26 -1.69 -19.85
CA LEU A 20 -6.47 -2.44 -18.61
C LEU A 20 -5.57 -2.00 -17.45
N ALA A 21 -4.52 -1.22 -17.73
CA ALA A 21 -3.58 -0.71 -16.72
C ALA A 21 -3.98 0.68 -16.16
N GLN A 22 -5.21 1.15 -16.42
CA GLN A 22 -5.65 2.47 -15.93
C GLN A 22 -5.82 2.44 -14.41
N LYS A 23 -4.93 3.14 -13.70
CA LYS A 23 -5.12 3.39 -12.26
C LYS A 23 -6.39 4.21 -12.04
N PRO A 24 -7.23 3.89 -11.05
CA PRO A 24 -8.37 4.73 -10.68
C PRO A 24 -7.91 6.15 -10.38
N THR A 25 -8.47 7.13 -11.08
CA THR A 25 -8.09 8.56 -10.92
C THR A 25 -8.91 9.26 -9.85
N GLU A 26 -10.10 8.74 -9.52
CA GLU A 26 -11.09 9.38 -8.65
C GLU A 26 -10.97 8.99 -7.17
N VAL A 27 -10.23 7.92 -6.87
CA VAL A 27 -10.02 7.50 -5.48
C VAL A 27 -8.90 8.36 -4.88
N PRO A 28 -9.11 8.95 -3.68
CA PRO A 28 -8.05 9.64 -2.96
C PRO A 28 -6.82 8.75 -2.85
N LYS A 29 -5.72 9.21 -3.43
CA LYS A 29 -4.47 8.47 -3.37
C LYS A 29 -3.85 8.66 -1.99
N PRO A 30 -3.13 7.66 -1.47
CA PRO A 30 -2.20 7.90 -0.38
C PRO A 30 -1.29 9.07 -0.78
N SER A 31 -0.93 9.90 0.20
CA SER A 31 0.01 11.00 -0.04
C SER A 31 1.33 10.42 -0.58
N ASP A 32 1.83 10.96 -1.70
CA ASP A 32 3.16 10.64 -2.23
C ASP A 32 4.29 11.25 -1.37
N LYS A 33 3.92 12.08 -0.38
CA LYS A 33 4.90 12.72 0.50
C LYS A 33 5.48 11.70 1.49
N PRO A 34 6.78 11.81 1.81
CA PRO A 34 7.36 11.07 2.92
C PRO A 34 6.60 11.32 4.23
N ILE A 35 6.69 10.35 5.14
CA ILE A 35 6.19 10.51 6.51
C ILE A 35 6.89 11.71 7.14
N ASP A 36 6.11 12.66 7.66
CA ASP A 36 6.61 13.87 8.28
C ASP A 36 6.76 13.68 9.79
N LEU A 37 8.01 13.55 10.25
CA LEU A 37 8.32 13.38 11.67
C LEU A 37 8.14 14.67 12.50
N ASN A 38 7.75 15.79 11.88
CA ASN A 38 7.32 17.00 12.59
C ASN A 38 5.80 17.08 12.73
N ASN A 39 5.06 16.23 11.99
CA ASN A 39 3.61 16.17 12.08
C ASN A 39 3.20 15.26 13.26
N PRO A 40 2.43 15.77 14.24
CA PRO A 40 2.01 14.97 15.38
C PRO A 40 1.21 13.71 14.99
N ALA A 41 0.36 13.77 13.96
CA ALA A 41 -0.45 12.64 13.52
C ALA A 41 0.44 11.51 12.97
N ASP A 42 1.42 11.85 12.16
CA ASP A 42 2.36 10.88 11.59
C ASP A 42 3.19 10.20 12.69
N ILE A 43 3.68 10.96 13.66
CA ILE A 43 4.39 10.40 14.82
C ILE A 43 3.49 9.45 15.62
N ILE A 44 2.25 9.85 15.89
CA ILE A 44 1.33 9.03 16.67
C ILE A 44 1.01 7.71 15.95
N ILE A 45 0.67 7.77 14.66
CA ILE A 45 0.23 6.61 13.88
C ILE A 45 1.40 5.66 13.61
N TYR A 46 2.55 6.20 13.19
CA TYR A 46 3.65 5.39 12.68
C TYR A 46 4.68 5.00 13.76
N ILE A 47 4.71 5.68 14.91
CA ILE A 47 5.68 5.39 15.99
C ILE A 47 4.97 5.01 17.29
N VAL A 48 4.08 5.86 17.80
CA VAL A 48 3.48 5.67 19.14
C VAL A 48 2.54 4.46 19.16
N LEU A 49 1.66 4.32 18.15
CA LEU A 49 0.68 3.24 18.10
C LEU A 49 1.34 1.83 18.07
N PRO A 50 2.37 1.56 17.23
CA PRO A 50 3.12 0.30 17.29
C PRO A 50 3.78 0.03 18.64
N LEU A 51 4.39 1.06 19.25
CA LEU A 51 5.02 0.91 20.57
C LEU A 51 3.99 0.59 21.66
N CYS A 52 2.85 1.27 21.65
CA CYS A 52 1.74 0.98 22.55
C CYS A 52 1.22 -0.45 22.39
N ALA A 53 1.08 -0.94 21.15
CA ALA A 53 0.65 -2.31 20.88
C ALA A 53 1.61 -3.33 21.50
N VAL A 54 2.93 -3.14 21.34
CA VAL A 54 3.96 -4.00 21.94
C VAL A 54 3.92 -3.93 23.47
N LEU A 55 3.85 -2.73 24.03
CA LEU A 55 3.79 -2.54 25.48
C LEU A 55 2.55 -3.20 26.09
N PHE A 56 1.38 -2.97 25.50
CA PHE A 56 0.12 -3.59 25.94
C PHE A 56 0.14 -5.09 25.80
N PHE A 57 0.73 -5.64 24.73
CA PHE A 57 0.90 -7.08 24.58
C PHE A 57 1.76 -7.67 25.70
N ILE A 58 2.89 -7.03 26.03
CA ILE A 58 3.78 -7.48 27.11
C ILE A 58 3.06 -7.41 28.46
N VAL A 59 2.36 -6.31 28.74
CA VAL A 59 1.58 -6.13 29.98
C VAL A 59 0.48 -7.19 30.09
N TYR A 60 -0.27 -7.42 29.01
CA TYR A 60 -1.31 -8.44 28.95
C TYR A 60 -0.75 -9.85 29.23
N LYS A 61 0.38 -10.20 28.59
CA LYS A 61 1.04 -11.50 28.80
C LYS A 61 1.50 -11.67 30.25
N LYS A 62 2.09 -10.64 30.85
CA LYS A 62 2.52 -10.66 32.27
C LYS A 62 1.37 -10.85 33.24
N GLN A 63 0.21 -10.23 32.98
CA GLN A 63 -0.96 -10.39 33.84
C GLN A 63 -1.53 -11.81 33.79
N ARG A 64 -1.54 -12.45 32.61
CA ARG A 64 -1.98 -13.85 32.47
C ARG A 64 -1.10 -14.83 33.24
N ASN A 65 0.22 -14.61 33.24
CA ASN A 65 1.17 -15.48 33.93
C ASN A 65 1.17 -15.31 35.46
N LYS A 66 0.62 -14.21 36.00
CA LYS A 66 0.47 -14.01 37.46
C LYS A 66 -0.83 -14.59 38.03
N LYS A 67 -1.76 -14.99 37.17
CA LYS A 67 -3.09 -15.50 37.56
C LYS A 67 -3.17 -17.04 37.47
N SER A 68 -2.10 -17.70 37.03
CA SER A 68 -1.89 -19.15 37.13
C SER A 68 -0.91 -19.43 38.28
#